data_AF-A0A5C8SAG4-F1
#
_entry.id   AF-A0A5C8SAG4-F1
#
_cell.length_a   1.000
_cell.length_b   1.000
_cell.length_c   1.000
_cell.angle_alpha   90.00
_cell.angle_beta   90.00
_cell.angle_gamma   90.00
#
_symmetry.space_group_name_H-M   'P 1'
#
loop_
_entity.id
_entity.type
_entity.pdbx_description
1 polymer ?
#
loop_
_entity_poly.entity_id
_entity_poly.type
_entity_poly.pdbx_seq_one_letter_code
_entity_poly.pdbx_strand_id
1 'polypeptide(L)' 'MTTRTTEQILEVGGPLSRRTTVIANVRWFRRLAWRALRDGAPSSEARAANARAAARILIRQARREALVDRMIRDAQTADL' A
#
# COMPACT_ATOMS: atom_id res chain seq x y z
N MET A 1 -2.28 -33.30 14.36
CA MET A 1 -2.46 -32.66 13.04
C MET A 1 -2.69 -31.19 13.27
N THR A 2 -1.69 -30.34 13.05
CA THR A 2 -1.81 -28.89 13.21
C THR A 2 -2.24 -28.28 11.88
N THR A 3 -3.50 -27.85 11.80
CA THR A 3 -4.02 -27.05 10.69
C THR A 3 -3.32 -25.70 10.68
N ARG A 4 -2.33 -25.55 9.80
CA ARG A 4 -1.73 -24.26 9.49
C ARG A 4 -2.74 -23.52 8.63
N THR A 5 -3.51 -22.61 9.24
CA THR A 5 -4.30 -21.63 8.50
C THR A 5 -3.29 -20.74 7.78
N THR A 6 -2.92 -21.12 6.56
CA THR A 6 -2.30 -20.19 5.63
C THR A 6 -3.36 -19.15 5.32
N GLU A 7 -3.26 -18.00 5.99
CA GLU A 7 -3.84 -16.76 5.49
C GLU A 7 -3.18 -16.50 4.14
N GLN A 8 -3.71 -17.14 3.10
CA GLN A 8 -3.40 -16.82 1.73
C GLN A 8 -3.98 -15.42 1.55
N ILE A 9 -3.11 -14.41 1.68
CA ILE A 9 -3.43 -13.05 1.27
C ILE A 9 -3.78 -13.19 -0.21
N LEU A 10 -5.08 -13.25 -0.49
CA LEU A 10 -5.63 -13.33 -1.83
C LEU A 10 -5.06 -12.14 -2.58
N GLU A 11 -4.05 -12.40 -3.41
CA GLU A 11 -3.46 -11.41 -4.29
C GLU A 11 -4.45 -11.20 -5.44
N VAL A 12 -5.53 -10.47 -5.15
CA VAL A 12 -6.61 -10.23 -6.12
C VAL A 12 -6.11 -9.22 -7.16
N GLY A 13 -5.44 -9.77 -8.15
CA GLY A 13 -5.03 -9.13 -9.39
C GLY A 13 -3.52 -8.92 -9.49
N GLY A 14 -3.03 -9.04 -10.72
CA GLY A 14 -1.60 -8.92 -11.03
C GLY A 14 -1.03 -7.51 -10.79
N PRO A 15 0.22 -7.26 -11.23
CA PRO A 15 0.97 -6.04 -10.89
C PRO A 15 0.25 -4.72 -11.20
N LEU A 16 -0.58 -4.70 -12.25
CA LEU A 16 -1.43 -3.57 -12.59
C LEU A 16 -2.53 -3.30 -11.56
N SER A 17 -3.18 -4.34 -11.02
CA SER A 17 -4.20 -4.18 -9.97
C SER A 17 -3.56 -3.67 -8.67
N ARG A 18 -2.36 -4.16 -8.34
CA ARG A 18 -1.61 -3.73 -7.15
C ARG A 18 -1.27 -2.24 -7.24
N ARG A 19 -0.76 -1.78 -8.38
CA ARG A 19 -0.45 -0.35 -8.60
C ARG A 19 -1.71 0.52 -8.53
N THR A 20 -2.82 0.10 -9.16
CA THR A 20 -4.08 0.87 -9.11
C THR A 20 -4.63 0.95 -7.69
N THR A 21 -4.55 -0.15 -6.92
CA THR A 21 -4.99 -0.20 -5.53
C THR A 21 -4.16 0.71 -4.64
N VAL A 22 -2.83 0.71 -4.78
CA VAL A 22 -1.96 1.64 -4.05
C VAL A 22 -2.31 3.10 -4.37
N ILE A 23 -2.51 3.44 -5.65
CA ILE A 23 -2.88 4.80 -6.06
C ILE A 23 -4.25 5.20 -5.46
N ALA A 24 -5.23 4.30 -5.50
CA ALA A 24 -6.54 4.53 -4.92
C ALA A 24 -6.47 4.78 -3.41
N ASN A 25 -5.75 3.93 -2.67
CA ASN A 25 -5.55 4.09 -1.23
C ASN A 25 -4.82 5.39 -0.88
N VAL A 26 -3.76 5.73 -1.61
CA VAL A 26 -3.03 7.01 -1.41
C VAL A 26 -3.96 8.21 -1.62
N ARG A 27 -4.78 8.19 -2.67
CA ARG A 27 -5.77 9.26 -2.92
C ARG A 27 -6.82 9.33 -1.81
N TRP A 28 -7.29 8.18 -1.34
CA TRP A 28 -8.23 8.10 -0.23
C TRP A 28 -7.65 8.69 1.06
N PHE A 29 -6.43 8.29 1.46
CA PHE A 29 -5.75 8.83 2.63
C PHE A 29 -5.48 10.34 2.55
N ARG A 30 -5.11 10.85 1.37
CA ARG A 30 -4.96 12.31 1.16
C ARG A 30 -6.28 13.05 1.37
N ARG A 31 -7.38 12.50 0.85
CA ARG A 31 -8.73 13.05 1.05
C ARG A 31 -9.14 12.98 2.52
N LEU A 32 -8.84 11.88 3.20
CA LEU A 32 -9.09 11.71 4.63
C LEU A 32 -8.33 12.76 5.44
N ALA A 33 -7.06 13.02 5.13
CA ALA A 33 -6.28 14.07 5.79
C ALA A 33 -6.88 15.47 5.57
N TRP A 34 -7.34 15.76 4.34
CA TRP A 34 -7.98 17.04 4.02
C TRP A 34 -9.32 17.22 4.74
N ARG A 35 -10.09 16.15 4.89
CA ARG A 35 -11.36 16.12 5.63
C ARG A 35 -11.13 16.26 7.14
N ALA A 36 -10.13 15.56 7.69
CA ALA A 36 -9.79 15.62 9.10
C ALA A 36 -9.45 17.04 9.56
N LEU A 37 -8.85 17.86 8.68
CA LEU A 37 -8.57 19.27 8.98
C LEU A 37 -9.80 20.20 8.90
N ARG A 38 -10.93 19.73 8.37
CA ARG A 38 -12.14 20.54 8.13
C ARG A 38 -13.33 20.15 8.99
N ASP A 39 -13.33 18.94 9.54
CA ASP A 39 -14.47 18.43 10.28
C ASP A 39 -14.59 18.99 11.71
N GLY A 40 -13.57 19.73 12.19
CA GLY A 40 -13.56 20.33 13.52
C GLY A 40 -13.52 19.32 14.67
N ALA A 41 -13.37 18.03 14.37
CA ALA A 41 -13.39 16.98 15.40
C ALA A 41 -12.04 16.94 16.15
N PRO A 42 -12.03 16.47 17.42
CA PRO A 42 -10.84 16.46 18.27
C PRO A 42 -9.64 15.79 17.60
N SER A 43 -8.42 16.27 17.85
CA SER A 43 -7.19 15.69 17.30
C SER A 43 -7.13 15.67 15.75
N SER A 44 -7.82 16.59 15.09
CA SER A 44 -7.86 16.78 13.63
C SER A 44 -6.47 16.77 12.99
N GLU A 45 -5.53 17.51 13.57
CA GLU A 45 -4.14 17.58 13.10
C GLU A 45 -3.42 16.24 13.17
N ALA A 46 -3.54 15.53 14.29
CA ALA A 46 -2.93 14.22 14.49
C ALA A 46 -3.51 13.17 13.51
N ARG A 47 -4.84 13.17 13.31
CA ARG A 47 -5.49 12.31 12.30
C ARG A 47 -5.00 12.63 10.90
N ALA A 48 -4.89 13.92 10.55
CA ALA A 48 -4.40 14.33 9.25
C ALA A 48 -2.93 13.96 9.04
N ALA A 49 -2.09 14.09 10.07
CA ALA A 49 -0.70 13.66 10.05
C ALA A 49 -0.58 12.13 9.87
N ASN A 50 -1.38 11.36 10.62
CA ASN A 50 -1.41 9.90 10.51
C ASN A 50 -1.85 9.46 9.10
N ALA A 51 -2.93 10.02 8.56
CA ALA A 51 -3.37 9.71 7.20
C ALA A 51 -2.31 10.04 6.13
N ARG A 52 -1.58 11.16 6.28
CA ARG A 52 -0.43 11.47 5.41
C ARG A 52 0.72 10.48 5.58
N ALA A 53 1.01 10.05 6.81
CA ALA A 53 2.04 9.06 7.09
C ALA A 53 1.68 7.70 6.45
N ALA A 54 0.44 7.24 6.59
CA ALA A 54 -0.06 6.03 5.94
C ALA A 54 0.10 6.07 4.42
N ALA A 55 -0.27 7.20 3.78
CA ALA A 55 -0.04 7.38 2.34
C ALA A 55 1.46 7.27 1.96
N ARG A 56 2.37 7.82 2.77
CA ARG A 56 3.82 7.73 2.53
C ARG A 56 4.33 6.30 2.69
N ILE A 57 3.83 5.57 3.69
CA ILE A 57 4.18 4.16 3.93
C ILE A 57 3.78 3.33 2.71
N LEU A 58 2.54 3.47 2.20
CA LEU A 58 2.09 2.74 1.02
C LEU A 58 2.94 3.01 -0.22
N ILE A 59 3.33 4.27 -0.46
CA ILE A 59 4.21 4.60 -1.59
C ILE A 59 5.58 3.94 -1.46
N ARG A 60 6.16 3.97 -0.25
CA ARG A 60 7.47 3.34 0.02
C ARG A 60 7.40 1.83 -0.14
N GLN A 61 6.34 1.21 0.38
CA GLN A 61 6.10 -0.22 0.27
C GLN A 61 5.94 -0.64 -1.20
N ALA A 62 5.10 0.06 -1.97
CA ALA A 62 4.91 -0.24 -3.38
C ALA A 62 6.19 -0.07 -4.21
N ARG A 63 7.05 0.91 -3.87
CA ARG A 63 8.36 1.06 -4.51
C ARG A 63 9.29 -0.12 -4.19
N ARG A 64 9.28 -0.60 -2.94
CA ARG A 64 10.07 -1.75 -2.52
C ARG A 64 9.61 -3.02 -3.23
N GLU A 65 8.30 -3.25 -3.29
CA GLU A 65 7.71 -4.39 -4.01
C GLU A 65 8.07 -4.35 -5.49
N ALA A 66 7.93 -3.20 -6.16
CA ALA A 66 8.29 -3.05 -7.56
C ALA A 66 9.79 -3.34 -7.84
N LEU A 67 10.67 -3.00 -6.90
CA LEU A 67 12.10 -3.33 -6.99
C LEU A 67 12.32 -4.84 -6.86
N VAL A 68 11.70 -5.48 -5.86
CA VAL A 68 11.79 -6.94 -5.67
C VAL A 68 11.25 -7.69 -6.89
N ASP A 69 10.08 -7.29 -7.40
CA ASP A 69 9.50 -7.88 -8.60
C ASP A 69 10.42 -7.75 -9.82
N ARG A 70 11.16 -6.63 -9.93
CA ARG A 70 12.16 -6.45 -10.97
C ARG A 70 13.35 -7.41 -10.78
N MET A 71 13.90 -7.50 -9.58
CA MET A 71 15.02 -8.40 -9.28
C MET A 71 14.66 -9.86 -9.56
N ILE A 72 13.43 -10.28 -9.22
CA ILE A 72 12.92 -11.63 -9.52
C ILE A 72 12.86 -11.86 -11.03
N ARG A 73 12.32 -10.91 -11.81
CA ARG A 73 12.29 -11.02 -13.28
C ARG A 73 13.68 -11.07 -13.88
N ASP A 74 14.58 -10.20 -13.41
CA ASP A 74 15.97 -10.14 -13.90
C ASP A 74 16.70 -11.48 -13.62
N ALA A 75 16.49 -12.09 -12.45
CA ALA A 75 17.02 -13.41 -12.11
C ALA A 75 16.43 -14.52 -13.00
N GLN A 76 15.11 -14.52 -13.22
CA GLN A 76 14.44 -15.49 -14.09
C GLN A 76 14.93 -15.40 -15.55
N THR A 77 15.30 -14.21 -16.02
CA THR A 77 15.88 -14.03 -17.36
C THR A 77 17.36 -14.38 -17.44
N ALA A 78 18.09 -14.41 -16.31
CA ALA A 78 19.52 -14.75 -16.28
C ALA A 78 19.76 -16.26 -16.19
N ASP A 79 18.79 -17.03 -15.70
CA ASP A 79 18.79 -18.50 -15.65
C ASP A 79 18.34 -19.17 -16.97
N LEU A 80 18.03 -18.38 -18.01
CA LEU A 80 17.66 -18.81 -19.37
C LEU A 80 18.76 -18.45 -20.37
#